data_AF-A0A2V7VWH9-F1
#
_entry.id   AF-A0A2V7VWH9-F1
#
_cell.length_a   1.000
_cell.length_b   1.000
_cell.length_c   1.000
_cell.angle_alpha   90.00
_cell.angle_beta   90.00
_cell.angle_gamma   90.00
#
_symmetry.space_group_name_H-M   'P 1'
#
loop_
_entity.id
_entity.type
_entity.pdbx_description
1 polymer ?
#
loop_
_entity_poly.entity_id
_entity_poly.type
_entity_poly.pdbx_seq_one_letter_code
_entity_poly.pdbx_strand_id
1 'polypeptide(L)'
;SVEFEDAYPQRLERGLRRRRHEAWQVVNLARPGMNSVDEAAQLESEGMAYEPDVVLLGYVLNDSEDANAAEARRAEEWAEPKQKPRGMFDHSALFRLLTARLWATAENRRRVTGYKSMYRDDAPGLIAARQALHRMGGLCRQKGVPFVVVIFPLFGNPLDDRYPFPEIHGKVAQAAGEAGAKVVDLLPVYRGLRWDLLVVNGVDDEHPNEIAHRIAAGVILHALDDVVPWTGGRPAADEAEPEPASPAVPGPSR
;
A
#
# COMPACT_ATOMS: atom_id res chain seq x y z
N SER A 1 -14.19 -9.83 -4.55
CA SER A 1 -13.10 -9.52 -5.49
C SER A 1 -13.28 -8.09 -5.97
N VAL A 2 -12.20 -7.45 -6.41
CA VAL A 2 -12.26 -6.17 -7.12
C VAL A 2 -12.22 -6.48 -8.62
N GLU A 3 -13.13 -5.89 -9.39
CA GLU A 3 -13.08 -5.98 -10.84
C GLU A 3 -11.82 -5.27 -11.36
N PHE A 4 -11.20 -5.81 -12.41
CA PHE A 4 -9.98 -5.25 -12.98
C PHE A 4 -10.11 -3.76 -13.30
N GLU A 5 -11.25 -3.35 -13.85
CA GLU A 5 -11.57 -1.96 -14.17
C GLU A 5 -11.69 -1.04 -12.94
N ASP A 6 -11.87 -1.60 -11.75
CA ASP A 6 -12.04 -0.84 -10.52
C ASP A 6 -10.76 -0.72 -9.70
N ALA A 7 -9.70 -1.44 -10.07
CA ALA A 7 -8.39 -1.31 -9.46
C ALA A 7 -7.72 0.03 -9.81
N TYR A 8 -6.85 0.50 -8.92
CA TYR A 8 -6.23 1.82 -9.05
C TYR A 8 -5.43 1.99 -10.37
N PRO A 9 -4.72 0.98 -10.94
CA PRO A 9 -3.98 1.18 -12.19
C PRO A 9 -4.89 1.54 -13.38
N GLN A 10 -6.04 0.85 -13.52
CA GLN A 10 -7.03 1.11 -14.59
C GLN A 10 -7.74 2.45 -14.36
N ARG A 11 -7.97 2.82 -13.09
CA ARG A 11 -8.45 4.17 -12.74
C ARG A 11 -7.43 5.25 -13.08
N LEU A 12 -6.13 5.01 -12.87
CA LEU A 12 -5.06 5.93 -13.24
C LEU A 12 -5.00 6.14 -14.74
N GLU A 13 -5.04 5.08 -15.55
CA GLU A 13 -4.99 5.23 -17.02
C GLU A 13 -6.13 6.10 -17.54
N ARG A 14 -7.37 5.82 -17.14
CA ARG A 14 -8.55 6.60 -17.53
C ARG A 14 -8.51 8.02 -16.93
N GLY A 15 -8.02 8.16 -15.70
CA GLY A 15 -7.85 9.44 -15.02
C GLY A 15 -6.88 10.34 -15.74
N LEU A 16 -5.69 9.83 -16.10
CA LEU A 16 -4.66 10.55 -16.85
C LEU A 16 -5.17 10.95 -18.23
N ARG A 17 -5.78 10.03 -18.99
CA ARG A 17 -6.37 10.35 -20.30
C ARG A 17 -7.38 11.50 -20.23
N ARG A 18 -8.28 11.46 -19.24
CA ARG A 18 -9.30 12.50 -19.05
C ARG A 18 -8.69 13.83 -18.59
N ARG A 19 -7.77 13.79 -17.62
CA ARG A 19 -7.19 14.97 -16.98
C ARG A 19 -6.15 15.69 -17.83
N ARG A 20 -5.39 14.93 -18.64
CA ARG A 20 -4.29 15.44 -19.48
C ARG A 20 -4.70 15.69 -20.93
N HIS A 21 -5.85 15.14 -21.37
CA HIS A 21 -6.26 15.15 -22.78
C HIS A 21 -5.21 14.54 -23.73
N GLU A 22 -4.44 13.57 -23.23
CA GLU A 22 -3.36 12.89 -23.92
C GLU A 22 -3.57 11.37 -23.86
N ALA A 23 -2.94 10.65 -24.79
CA ALA A 23 -2.95 9.19 -24.75
C ALA A 23 -2.00 8.69 -23.66
N TRP A 24 -2.56 8.21 -22.55
CA TRP A 24 -1.82 7.57 -21.46
C TRP A 24 -2.03 6.06 -21.45
N GLN A 25 -1.01 5.31 -21.06
CA GLN A 25 -1.07 3.87 -20.83
C GLN A 25 -0.48 3.55 -19.44
N VAL A 26 -1.07 2.59 -18.74
CA VAL A 26 -0.56 2.08 -17.47
C VAL A 26 -0.24 0.60 -17.62
N VAL A 27 1.04 0.25 -17.50
CA VAL A 27 1.51 -1.13 -17.50
C VAL A 27 1.67 -1.60 -16.05
N ASN A 28 0.81 -2.52 -15.61
CA ASN A 28 0.90 -3.10 -14.27
C ASN A 28 1.75 -4.38 -14.30
N LEU A 29 2.92 -4.33 -13.66
CA LEU A 29 3.86 -5.45 -13.55
C LEU A 29 3.74 -6.20 -12.21
N ALA A 30 2.78 -5.84 -11.36
CA ALA A 30 2.60 -6.46 -10.06
C ALA A 30 2.21 -7.94 -10.17
N ARG A 31 2.89 -8.79 -9.39
CA ARG A 31 2.56 -10.21 -9.21
C ARG A 31 2.29 -10.49 -7.74
N PRO A 32 1.31 -11.37 -7.41
CA PRO A 32 1.05 -11.72 -6.03
C PRO A 32 2.31 -12.24 -5.32
N GLY A 33 2.60 -11.66 -4.15
CA GLY A 33 3.66 -12.14 -3.27
C GLY A 33 5.05 -11.57 -3.51
N MET A 34 5.21 -10.64 -4.46
CA MET A 34 6.45 -9.89 -4.62
C MET A 34 6.75 -9.04 -3.39
N ASN A 35 8.04 -8.88 -3.09
CA ASN A 35 8.56 -7.86 -2.17
C ASN A 35 9.38 -6.81 -2.96
N SER A 36 9.97 -5.83 -2.27
CA SER A 36 10.72 -4.77 -2.95
C SER A 36 11.94 -5.26 -3.74
N VAL A 37 12.55 -6.38 -3.35
CA VAL A 37 13.65 -6.97 -4.11
C VAL A 37 13.15 -7.50 -5.46
N ASP A 38 12.02 -8.20 -5.46
CA ASP A 38 11.38 -8.71 -6.68
C ASP A 38 10.92 -7.55 -7.58
N GLU A 39 10.33 -6.51 -7.00
CA GLU A 39 9.88 -5.31 -7.71
C GLU A 39 11.03 -4.60 -8.42
N ALA A 40 12.18 -4.46 -7.74
CA ALA A 40 13.38 -3.88 -8.34
C ALA A 40 13.92 -4.74 -9.49
N ALA A 41 13.89 -6.07 -9.35
CA ALA A 41 14.30 -7.00 -10.41
C ALA A 41 13.33 -6.96 -11.61
N GLN A 42 12.02 -6.86 -11.37
CA GLN A 42 10.99 -6.76 -12.40
C GLN A 42 11.09 -5.43 -13.16
N LEU A 43 11.36 -4.32 -12.46
CA LEU A 43 11.60 -3.02 -13.10
C LEU A 43 12.82 -3.05 -14.02
N GLU A 44 13.91 -3.66 -13.57
CA GLU A 44 15.16 -3.75 -14.34
C GLU A 44 15.05 -4.69 -15.54
N SER A 45 14.43 -5.86 -15.36
CA SER A 45 14.36 -6.90 -16.40
C SER A 45 13.30 -6.63 -17.46
N GLU A 46 12.20 -5.95 -17.10
CA GLU A 46 11.05 -5.75 -17.99
C GLU A 46 10.57 -4.30 -17.99
N GLY A 47 10.37 -3.68 -16.83
CA GLY A 47 9.72 -2.38 -16.71
C GLY A 47 10.39 -1.24 -17.49
N MET A 48 11.72 -1.19 -17.48
CA MET A 48 12.48 -0.18 -18.21
C MET A 48 12.44 -0.35 -19.74
N ALA A 49 12.08 -1.54 -20.25
CA ALA A 49 11.98 -1.78 -21.69
C ALA A 49 10.75 -1.11 -22.32
N TYR A 50 9.78 -0.67 -21.50
CA TYR A 50 8.63 0.11 -21.94
C TYR A 50 8.94 1.60 -22.11
N GLU A 51 10.16 2.04 -21.81
CA GLU A 51 10.57 3.46 -21.85
C GLU A 51 9.58 4.38 -21.09
N PRO A 52 9.29 4.10 -19.80
CA PRO A 52 8.21 4.77 -19.08
C PRO A 52 8.51 6.25 -18.84
N ASP A 53 7.48 7.10 -18.97
CA ASP A 53 7.55 8.52 -18.59
C ASP A 53 7.54 8.72 -17.06
N VAL A 54 7.09 7.71 -16.31
CA VAL A 54 7.07 7.69 -14.84
C VAL A 54 7.02 6.26 -14.34
N VAL A 55 7.74 5.97 -13.25
CA VAL A 55 7.66 4.70 -12.54
C VAL A 55 6.93 4.91 -11.21
N LEU A 56 5.90 4.11 -10.96
CA LEU A 56 5.14 4.12 -9.73
C LEU A 56 5.27 2.77 -9.03
N LEU A 57 5.71 2.81 -7.78
CA LEU A 57 5.71 1.66 -6.87
C LEU A 57 4.57 1.80 -5.86
N GLY A 58 3.65 0.83 -5.84
CA GLY A 58 2.64 0.69 -4.79
C GLY A 58 3.18 -0.16 -3.66
N TYR A 59 3.61 0.47 -2.57
CA TYR A 59 4.25 -0.18 -1.43
C TYR A 59 3.24 -0.55 -0.35
N VAL A 60 3.24 -1.81 0.08
CA VAL A 60 2.51 -2.32 1.25
C VAL A 60 3.50 -2.82 2.31
N LEU A 61 3.05 -2.86 3.57
CA LEU A 61 3.96 -3.07 4.69
C LEU A 61 4.67 -4.43 4.68
N ASN A 62 4.17 -5.44 3.98
CA ASN A 62 4.87 -6.73 3.82
C ASN A 62 5.96 -6.72 2.73
N ASP A 63 6.19 -5.61 2.01
CA ASP A 63 7.24 -5.55 0.97
C ASP A 63 8.66 -5.51 1.58
N SER A 64 8.76 -5.29 2.89
CA SER A 64 10.00 -5.46 3.67
C SER A 64 10.19 -6.90 4.17
N GLU A 65 9.42 -7.87 3.68
CA GLU A 65 9.54 -9.24 4.11
C GLU A 65 10.76 -9.95 3.48
N ASP A 66 11.50 -10.69 4.30
CA ASP A 66 12.57 -11.58 3.84
C ASP A 66 11.97 -12.76 3.06
N ALA A 67 12.52 -13.10 1.89
CA ALA A 67 11.98 -14.14 1.02
C ALA A 67 11.83 -15.51 1.73
N ASN A 68 12.77 -15.88 2.61
CA ASN A 68 12.69 -17.13 3.37
C ASN A 68 11.61 -17.04 4.47
N ALA A 69 11.43 -15.88 5.08
CA ALA A 69 10.36 -15.65 6.05
C ALA A 69 8.98 -15.65 5.37
N ALA A 70 8.87 -15.13 4.15
CA ALA A 70 7.65 -15.14 3.35
C ALA A 70 7.25 -16.57 2.97
N GLU A 71 8.20 -17.37 2.50
CA GLU A 71 7.98 -18.79 2.20
C GLU A 71 7.59 -19.58 3.45
N ALA A 72 8.27 -19.36 4.58
CA ALA A 72 7.93 -20.01 5.84
C ALA A 72 6.52 -19.65 6.32
N ARG A 73 6.13 -18.36 6.28
CA ARG A 73 4.77 -17.94 6.64
C ARG A 73 3.70 -18.52 5.71
N ARG A 74 3.94 -18.54 4.40
CA ARG A 74 3.00 -19.15 3.44
C ARG A 74 2.86 -20.65 3.69
N ALA A 75 3.96 -21.33 4.00
CA ALA A 75 3.95 -22.74 4.36
C ALA A 75 3.18 -23.00 5.67
N GLU A 76 3.36 -22.16 6.68
CA GLU A 76 2.60 -22.21 7.94
C GLU A 76 1.10 -21.94 7.71
N GLU A 77 0.76 -20.93 6.91
CA GLU A 77 -0.64 -20.59 6.60
C GLU A 77 -1.34 -21.70 5.80
N TRP A 78 -0.61 -22.45 4.97
CA TRP A 78 -1.12 -23.62 4.27
C TRP A 78 -1.19 -24.87 5.15
N ALA A 79 -0.32 -24.99 6.15
CA ALA A 79 -0.25 -26.12 7.07
C ALA A 79 -1.27 -26.04 8.20
N GLU A 80 -1.64 -24.84 8.67
CA GLU A 80 -2.66 -24.68 9.70
C GLU A 80 -4.07 -24.59 9.08
N PRO A 81 -4.94 -25.60 9.24
CA PRO A 81 -6.35 -25.38 8.99
C PRO A 81 -6.84 -24.29 9.94
N LYS A 82 -7.37 -23.18 9.40
CA LYS A 82 -8.05 -22.09 10.14
C LYS A 82 -9.32 -22.55 10.90
N GLN A 83 -9.41 -23.81 11.31
CA GLN A 83 -10.54 -24.34 12.07
C GLN A 83 -10.36 -23.99 13.55
N LYS A 84 -11.27 -23.16 14.06
CA LYS A 84 -11.40 -22.89 15.49
C LYS A 84 -11.57 -24.23 16.24
N PRO A 85 -10.80 -24.49 17.31
CA PRO A 85 -10.99 -25.70 18.09
C PRO A 85 -12.41 -25.73 18.66
N ARG A 86 -13.23 -26.69 18.20
CA ARG A 86 -14.57 -26.92 18.72
C ARG A 86 -14.45 -27.63 20.07
N GLY A 87 -14.88 -26.97 21.13
CA GLY A 87 -14.73 -27.44 22.52
C GLY A 87 -16.08 -27.70 23.19
N MET A 88 -16.04 -28.41 24.32
CA MET A 88 -17.22 -28.81 25.13
C MET A 88 -18.12 -27.64 25.56
N PHE A 89 -17.65 -26.40 25.49
CA PHE A 89 -18.37 -25.18 25.89
C PHE A 89 -18.95 -24.36 24.73
N ASP A 90 -18.96 -24.88 23.51
CA ASP A 90 -19.56 -24.22 22.32
C ASP A 90 -21.09 -24.01 22.43
N HIS A 91 -21.73 -24.57 23.46
CA HIS A 91 -23.15 -24.36 23.75
C HIS A 91 -23.45 -23.01 24.42
N SER A 92 -22.45 -22.31 24.98
CA SER A 92 -22.65 -21.00 25.59
C SER A 92 -22.34 -19.87 24.62
N ALA A 93 -23.35 -19.05 24.30
CA ALA A 93 -23.17 -17.86 23.47
C ALA A 93 -22.19 -16.85 24.09
N LEU A 94 -22.22 -16.69 25.42
CA LEU A 94 -21.29 -15.81 26.13
C LEU A 94 -19.86 -16.36 26.08
N PHE A 95 -19.66 -17.65 26.32
CA PHE A 95 -18.34 -18.27 26.26
C PHE A 95 -17.75 -18.15 24.85
N ARG A 96 -18.54 -18.47 23.81
CA ARG A 96 -18.13 -18.28 22.40
C ARG A 96 -17.76 -16.83 22.08
N LEU A 97 -18.52 -15.86 22.58
CA LEU A 97 -18.22 -14.45 22.39
C LEU A 97 -16.90 -14.06 23.05
N LEU A 98 -16.68 -14.48 24.31
CA LEU A 98 -15.47 -14.16 25.06
C LEU A 98 -14.23 -14.83 24.47
N THR A 99 -14.29 -16.13 24.16
CA THR A 99 -13.16 -16.85 23.57
C THR A 99 -12.85 -16.33 22.17
N ALA A 100 -13.85 -16.02 21.35
CA ALA A 100 -13.64 -15.40 20.05
C ALA A 100 -12.96 -14.03 20.17
N ARG A 101 -13.35 -13.19 21.15
CA ARG A 101 -12.70 -11.89 21.38
C ARG A 101 -11.28 -12.01 21.91
N LEU A 102 -11.02 -12.92 22.84
CA LEU A 102 -9.68 -13.15 23.36
C LEU A 102 -8.74 -13.66 22.26
N TRP A 103 -9.21 -14.62 21.46
CA TRP A 103 -8.45 -15.15 20.33
C TRP A 103 -8.17 -14.07 19.27
N ALA A 104 -9.20 -13.32 18.84
CA ALA A 104 -9.02 -12.21 17.89
C ALA A 104 -8.05 -11.13 18.42
N THR A 105 -8.08 -10.84 19.73
CA THR A 105 -7.16 -9.88 20.34
C THR A 105 -5.71 -10.41 20.35
N ALA A 106 -5.53 -11.68 20.70
CA ALA A 106 -4.21 -12.31 20.69
C ALA A 106 -3.64 -12.41 19.27
N GLU A 107 -4.46 -12.80 18.30
CA GLU A 107 -4.08 -12.90 16.89
C GLU A 107 -3.70 -11.55 16.30
N ASN A 108 -4.52 -10.51 16.55
CA ASN A 108 -4.20 -9.16 16.13
C ASN A 108 -2.89 -8.66 16.75
N ARG A 109 -2.62 -8.97 18.02
CA ARG A 109 -1.36 -8.62 18.67
C ARG A 109 -0.17 -9.34 18.02
N ARG A 110 -0.30 -10.63 17.68
CA ARG A 110 0.74 -11.39 16.96
C ARG A 110 1.01 -10.78 15.60
N ARG A 111 -0.04 -10.47 14.83
CA ARG A 111 0.05 -9.84 13.51
C ARG A 111 0.77 -8.48 13.57
N VAL A 112 0.38 -7.61 14.52
CA VAL A 112 1.03 -6.31 14.73
C VAL A 112 2.50 -6.47 15.10
N THR A 113 2.83 -7.38 16.00
CA THR A 113 4.22 -7.67 16.37
C THR A 113 5.02 -8.20 15.18
N GLY A 114 4.43 -9.07 14.36
CA GLY A 114 5.06 -9.59 13.14
C GLY A 114 5.44 -8.49 12.17
N TYR A 115 4.50 -7.60 11.83
CA TYR A 115 4.81 -6.44 10.98
C TYR A 115 5.90 -5.55 11.61
N LYS A 116 5.79 -5.22 12.90
CA LYS A 116 6.82 -4.41 13.58
C LYS A 116 8.21 -5.07 13.55
N SER A 117 8.29 -6.40 13.64
CA SER A 117 9.57 -7.11 13.59
C SER A 117 10.28 -7.01 12.24
N MET A 118 9.52 -6.92 11.14
CA MET A 118 10.05 -6.75 9.78
C MET A 118 10.71 -5.38 9.59
N TYR A 119 10.33 -4.39 10.40
CA TYR A 119 10.85 -3.02 10.35
C TYR A 119 11.78 -2.64 11.51
N ARG A 120 12.34 -3.62 12.22
CA ARG A 120 13.49 -3.34 13.11
C ARG A 120 14.65 -2.84 12.26
N ASP A 121 15.47 -1.95 12.80
CA ASP A 121 16.52 -1.29 12.02
C ASP A 121 17.59 -2.26 11.49
N ASP A 122 17.74 -3.40 12.17
CA ASP A 122 18.64 -4.51 11.81
C ASP A 122 17.93 -5.63 11.03
N ALA A 123 16.64 -5.50 10.71
CA ALA A 123 15.90 -6.52 10.00
C ALA A 123 16.44 -6.69 8.57
N PRO A 124 16.85 -7.91 8.16
CA PRO A 124 17.39 -8.15 6.82
C PRO A 124 16.44 -7.70 5.70
N GLY A 125 15.13 -7.96 5.86
CA GLY A 125 14.12 -7.55 4.89
C GLY A 125 13.97 -6.03 4.74
N LEU A 126 14.08 -5.25 5.82
CA LEU A 126 14.09 -3.78 5.73
C LEU A 126 15.36 -3.27 5.03
N ILE A 127 16.53 -3.85 5.35
CA ILE A 127 17.79 -3.50 4.70
C ILE A 127 17.70 -3.80 3.20
N ALA A 128 17.18 -4.97 2.83
CA ALA A 128 16.98 -5.36 1.44
C ALA A 128 15.98 -4.45 0.72
N ALA A 129 14.85 -4.11 1.35
CA ALA A 129 13.87 -3.19 0.78
C ALA A 129 14.45 -1.79 0.56
N ARG A 130 15.26 -1.27 1.50
CA ARG A 130 15.99 0.00 1.33
C ARG A 130 16.95 -0.05 0.14
N GLN A 131 17.73 -1.12 0.01
CA GLN A 131 18.64 -1.31 -1.12
C GLN A 131 17.88 -1.39 -2.45
N ALA A 132 16.73 -2.07 -2.46
CA ALA A 132 15.88 -2.18 -3.63
C ALA A 132 15.27 -0.84 -4.04
N LEU A 133 14.79 -0.03 -3.09
CA LEU A 133 14.33 1.34 -3.34
C LEU A 133 15.45 2.19 -3.94
N HIS A 134 16.66 2.15 -3.38
CA HIS A 134 17.82 2.84 -3.94
C HIS A 134 18.18 2.37 -5.35
N ARG A 135 18.05 1.07 -5.63
CA ARG A 135 18.27 0.51 -6.97
C ARG A 135 17.24 1.04 -7.97
N MET A 136 15.95 0.98 -7.63
CA MET A 136 14.87 1.51 -8.48
C MET A 136 15.04 3.00 -8.73
N GLY A 137 15.27 3.79 -7.68
CA GLY A 137 15.52 5.23 -7.80
C GLY A 137 16.78 5.54 -8.61
N GLY A 138 17.83 4.72 -8.48
CA GLY A 138 19.05 4.82 -9.27
C GLY A 138 18.82 4.55 -10.77
N LEU A 139 18.03 3.52 -11.11
CA LEU A 139 17.65 3.21 -12.50
C LEU A 139 16.81 4.34 -13.10
N CYS A 140 15.80 4.80 -12.37
CA CYS A 140 14.93 5.90 -12.80
C CYS A 140 15.74 7.18 -13.04
N ARG A 141 16.62 7.55 -12.11
CA ARG A 141 17.50 8.72 -12.25
C ARG A 141 18.44 8.63 -13.44
N GLN A 142 19.03 7.46 -13.71
CA GLN A 142 19.90 7.26 -14.88
C GLN A 142 19.18 7.47 -16.21
N LYS A 143 17.88 7.19 -16.25
CA LYS A 143 17.02 7.35 -17.42
C LYS A 143 16.27 8.68 -17.47
N GLY A 144 16.42 9.52 -16.45
CA GLY A 144 15.66 10.77 -16.33
C GLY A 144 14.16 10.56 -16.07
N VAL A 145 13.78 9.39 -15.58
CA VAL A 145 12.38 9.02 -15.30
C VAL A 145 12.05 9.36 -13.84
N PRO A 146 10.95 10.07 -13.56
CA PRO A 146 10.49 10.28 -12.18
C PRO A 146 10.10 8.96 -11.51
N PHE A 147 10.51 8.82 -10.25
CA PHE A 147 10.14 7.67 -9.42
C PHE A 147 9.15 8.11 -8.33
N VAL A 148 8.03 7.40 -8.21
CA VAL A 148 6.97 7.67 -7.24
C VAL A 148 6.77 6.44 -6.38
N VAL A 149 6.72 6.61 -5.06
CA VAL A 149 6.41 5.53 -4.11
C VAL A 149 5.13 5.90 -3.36
N VAL A 150 4.13 5.04 -3.49
CA VAL A 150 2.81 5.20 -2.87
C VAL A 150 2.66 4.19 -1.75
N ILE A 151 2.53 4.65 -0.51
CA ILE A 151 2.49 3.79 0.68
C ILE A 151 1.02 3.56 1.06
N PHE A 152 0.56 2.32 0.95
CA PHE A 152 -0.78 1.92 1.34
C PHE A 152 -0.84 1.55 2.84
N PRO A 153 -1.89 1.94 3.57
CA PRO A 153 -2.12 1.40 4.90
C PRO A 153 -2.58 -0.05 4.84
N LEU A 154 -2.39 -0.79 5.93
CA LEU A 154 -3.03 -2.09 6.12
C LEU A 154 -4.48 -1.91 6.55
N PHE A 155 -5.40 -2.02 5.59
CA PHE A 155 -6.83 -1.77 5.79
C PHE A 155 -7.50 -2.71 6.82
N GLY A 156 -6.91 -3.85 7.18
CA GLY A 156 -7.35 -4.70 8.28
C GLY A 156 -7.22 -4.10 9.69
N ASN A 157 -7.06 -2.78 9.81
CA ASN A 157 -6.81 -2.06 11.06
C ASN A 157 -7.65 -0.78 11.11
N PRO A 158 -7.96 -0.26 12.31
CA PRO A 158 -8.54 1.08 12.44
C PRO A 158 -7.66 2.11 11.75
N LEU A 159 -8.26 2.95 10.89
CA LEU A 159 -7.59 4.01 10.15
C LEU A 159 -7.72 5.34 10.92
N ASP A 160 -7.36 5.32 12.20
CA ASP A 160 -7.38 6.49 13.09
C ASP A 160 -6.15 6.46 14.01
N ASP A 161 -6.17 7.19 15.12
CA ASP A 161 -5.05 7.24 16.07
C ASP A 161 -4.70 5.87 16.70
N ARG A 162 -5.56 4.86 16.51
CA ARG A 162 -5.30 3.47 16.93
C ARG A 162 -4.59 2.64 15.85
N TYR A 163 -4.32 3.20 14.67
CA TYR A 163 -3.55 2.53 13.64
C TYR A 163 -2.16 2.16 14.19
N PRO A 164 -1.74 0.88 14.13
CA PRO A 164 -0.57 0.43 14.88
C PRO A 164 0.78 0.68 14.17
N PHE A 165 0.76 1.17 12.93
CA PHE A 165 1.96 1.25 12.07
C PHE A 165 2.35 2.66 11.56
N PRO A 166 2.04 3.79 12.22
CA PRO A 166 2.42 5.11 11.70
C PRO A 166 3.96 5.28 11.60
N GLU A 167 4.71 4.70 12.53
CA GLU A 167 6.18 4.71 12.50
C GLU A 167 6.75 3.96 11.30
N ILE A 168 6.10 2.86 10.89
CA ILE A 168 6.52 2.06 9.73
C ILE A 168 6.34 2.88 8.45
N HIS A 169 5.21 3.58 8.30
CA HIS A 169 4.99 4.50 7.18
C HIS A 169 6.10 5.56 7.13
N GLY A 170 6.48 6.13 8.27
CA GLY A 170 7.61 7.06 8.38
C GLY A 170 8.94 6.48 7.90
N LYS A 171 9.27 5.24 8.29
CA LYS A 171 10.50 4.56 7.86
C LYS A 171 10.53 4.31 6.35
N VAL A 172 9.42 3.85 5.78
CA VAL A 172 9.29 3.62 4.34
C VAL A 172 9.37 4.95 3.57
N ALA A 173 8.65 5.97 4.02
CA ALA A 173 8.68 7.30 3.43
C ALA A 173 10.10 7.89 3.42
N GLN A 174 10.83 7.76 4.53
CA GLN A 174 12.23 8.18 4.61
C GLN A 174 13.09 7.42 3.60
N ALA A 175 13.02 6.09 3.57
CA ALA A 175 13.80 5.26 2.66
C ALA A 175 13.51 5.57 1.18
N ALA A 176 12.24 5.76 0.83
CA ALA A 176 11.82 6.13 -0.53
C ALA A 176 12.32 7.54 -0.90
N GLY A 177 12.24 8.50 0.02
CA GLY A 177 12.78 9.84 -0.18
C GLY A 177 14.30 9.85 -0.38
N GLU A 178 15.04 9.08 0.43
CA GLU A 178 16.49 8.89 0.28
C GLU A 178 16.87 8.23 -1.06
N ALA A 179 15.98 7.41 -1.63
CA ALA A 179 16.13 6.85 -2.97
C ALA A 179 15.84 7.86 -4.11
N GLY A 180 15.34 9.05 -3.78
CA GLY A 180 14.99 10.09 -4.75
C GLY A 180 13.55 10.01 -5.27
N ALA A 181 12.66 9.27 -4.60
CA ALA A 181 11.27 9.16 -4.99
C ALA A 181 10.42 10.34 -4.51
N LYS A 182 9.38 10.67 -5.28
CA LYS A 182 8.21 11.40 -4.76
C LYS A 182 7.40 10.44 -3.89
N VAL A 183 7.26 10.76 -2.61
CA VAL A 183 6.55 9.92 -1.65
C VAL A 183 5.09 10.36 -1.53
N VAL A 184 4.19 9.39 -1.58
CA VAL A 184 2.75 9.57 -1.37
C VAL A 184 2.29 8.60 -0.28
N ASP A 185 2.20 9.06 0.96
CA ASP A 185 1.61 8.26 2.04
C ASP A 185 0.09 8.39 2.00
N LEU A 186 -0.61 7.26 1.81
CA LEU A 186 -2.06 7.24 1.75
C LEU A 186 -2.74 7.14 3.12
N LEU A 187 -2.02 6.81 4.19
CA LEU A 187 -2.61 6.70 5.54
C LEU A 187 -3.36 7.98 5.97
N PRO A 188 -2.83 9.20 5.78
CA PRO A 188 -3.56 10.43 6.10
C PRO A 188 -4.88 10.56 5.32
N VAL A 189 -4.92 10.14 4.06
CA VAL A 189 -6.11 10.26 3.20
C VAL A 189 -7.24 9.36 3.69
N TYR A 190 -6.91 8.17 4.21
CA TYR A 190 -7.90 7.25 4.76
C TYR A 190 -8.25 7.51 6.22
N ARG A 191 -7.61 8.49 6.87
CA ARG A 191 -7.79 8.74 8.30
C ARG A 191 -9.24 9.12 8.62
N GLY A 192 -9.84 8.44 9.60
CA GLY A 192 -11.22 8.63 10.04
C GLY A 192 -12.25 7.86 9.21
N LEU A 193 -11.85 7.21 8.11
CA LEU A 193 -12.75 6.34 7.34
C LEU A 193 -12.89 4.97 8.03
N ARG A 194 -14.07 4.38 7.87
CA ARG A 194 -14.35 3.03 8.34
C ARG A 194 -13.64 2.00 7.47
N TRP A 195 -12.63 1.36 8.05
CA TRP A 195 -11.79 0.39 7.36
C TRP A 195 -12.59 -0.77 6.74
N ASP A 196 -13.66 -1.20 7.41
CA ASP A 196 -14.49 -2.32 6.98
C ASP A 196 -15.33 -2.01 5.72
N LEU A 197 -15.50 -0.74 5.38
CA LEU A 197 -16.13 -0.29 4.13
C LEU A 197 -15.12 -0.13 2.98
N LEU A 198 -13.83 -0.27 3.26
CA LEU A 198 -12.75 -0.06 2.30
C LEU A 198 -12.10 -1.37 1.86
N VAL A 199 -12.60 -2.50 2.33
CA VAL A 199 -12.07 -3.84 2.03
C VAL A 199 -13.11 -4.71 1.35
N VAL A 200 -12.66 -5.77 0.68
CA VAL A 200 -13.52 -6.65 -0.12
C VAL A 200 -14.52 -7.42 0.74
N ASN A 201 -14.08 -7.99 1.87
CA ASN A 201 -14.97 -8.76 2.74
C ASN A 201 -14.53 -8.71 4.22
N GLY A 202 -14.46 -7.49 4.77
CA GLY A 202 -14.16 -7.29 6.19
C GLY A 202 -12.90 -8.02 6.65
N VAL A 203 -13.06 -8.87 7.68
CA VAL A 203 -11.97 -9.68 8.26
C VAL A 203 -11.59 -10.91 7.42
N ASP A 204 -12.46 -11.33 6.50
CA ASP A 204 -12.21 -12.52 5.67
C ASP A 204 -11.36 -12.16 4.45
N ASP A 205 -11.45 -10.91 3.98
CA ASP A 205 -10.64 -10.35 2.91
C ASP A 205 -10.41 -8.85 3.16
N GLU A 206 -9.26 -8.55 3.77
CA GLU A 206 -8.83 -7.19 4.15
C GLU A 206 -8.15 -6.42 2.99
N HIS A 207 -8.14 -6.98 1.77
CA HIS A 207 -7.61 -6.28 0.60
C HIS A 207 -8.52 -5.10 0.23
N PRO A 208 -7.94 -3.98 -0.26
CA PRO A 208 -8.72 -2.80 -0.62
C PRO A 208 -9.78 -3.11 -1.67
N ASN A 209 -10.97 -2.54 -1.50
CA ASN A 209 -12.06 -2.63 -2.47
C ASN A 209 -12.03 -1.49 -3.50
N GLU A 210 -13.03 -1.42 -4.36
CA GLU A 210 -13.17 -0.40 -5.39
C GLU A 210 -13.21 1.04 -4.86
N ILE A 211 -13.72 1.25 -3.64
CA ILE A 211 -13.79 2.56 -2.98
C ILE A 211 -12.37 2.99 -2.57
N ALA A 212 -11.62 2.10 -1.93
CA ALA A 212 -10.23 2.35 -1.59
C ALA A 212 -9.39 2.59 -2.86
N HIS A 213 -9.51 1.73 -3.87
CA HIS A 213 -8.81 1.93 -5.14
C HIS A 213 -9.14 3.27 -5.82
N ARG A 214 -10.40 3.74 -5.74
CA ARG A 214 -10.79 5.05 -6.26
C ARG A 214 -10.12 6.21 -5.50
N ILE A 215 -10.09 6.15 -4.17
CA ILE A 215 -9.44 7.16 -3.34
C ILE A 215 -7.94 7.22 -3.65
N ALA A 216 -7.27 6.05 -3.68
CA ALA A 216 -5.85 5.96 -4.02
C ALA A 216 -5.57 6.57 -5.40
N ALA A 217 -6.34 6.19 -6.42
CA ALA A 217 -6.16 6.72 -7.77
C ALA A 217 -6.27 8.24 -7.84
N GLY A 218 -7.23 8.85 -7.14
CA GLY A 218 -7.40 10.31 -7.10
C GLY A 218 -6.17 11.03 -6.54
N VAL A 219 -5.65 10.57 -5.40
CA VAL A 219 -4.45 11.15 -4.77
C VAL A 219 -3.21 10.98 -5.66
N ILE A 220 -3.06 9.79 -6.24
CA ILE A 220 -1.93 9.49 -7.11
C ILE A 220 -1.96 10.37 -8.37
N LEU A 221 -3.12 10.59 -8.98
CA LEU A 221 -3.24 11.49 -10.15
C LEU A 221 -2.69 12.88 -9.86
N HIS A 222 -2.99 13.44 -8.68
CA HIS A 222 -2.45 14.75 -8.28
C HIS A 222 -0.95 14.69 -8.02
N ALA A 223 -0.44 13.62 -7.39
CA ALA A 223 0.99 13.45 -7.20
C ALA A 223 1.76 13.34 -8.53
N LEU A 224 1.15 12.74 -9.56
CA LEU A 224 1.72 12.67 -10.91
C LEU A 224 1.77 14.05 -11.60
N ASP A 225 0.89 14.99 -11.24
CA ASP A 225 0.95 16.38 -11.73
C ASP A 225 2.20 17.14 -11.30
N ASP A 226 2.83 16.72 -10.19
CA ASP A 226 4.03 17.36 -9.67
C ASP A 226 5.31 16.88 -10.34
N VAL A 227 5.30 15.68 -10.95
CA VAL A 227 6.52 15.01 -11.43
C VAL A 227 6.51 14.75 -12.93
N VAL A 228 5.34 14.68 -13.56
CA VAL A 228 5.20 14.50 -15.01
C VAL A 228 4.86 15.84 -15.67
N PRO A 229 5.72 16.35 -16.58
CA PRO A 229 5.46 17.57 -17.34
C PRO A 229 4.13 17.52 -18.10
N TRP A 230 3.47 18.67 -18.23
CA TRP A 230 2.29 18.84 -19.06
C TRP A 230 2.72 19.17 -20.49
N THR A 231 2.25 18.43 -21.50
CA THR A 231 2.59 18.76 -22.90
C THR A 231 1.70 19.88 -23.47
N GLY A 232 0.45 20.00 -22.99
CA GLY A 232 -0.54 21.01 -23.41
C GLY A 232 -0.80 22.17 -22.44
N GLY A 233 -0.02 22.30 -21.37
CA GLY A 233 -0.30 23.23 -20.26
C GLY A 233 -1.28 22.65 -19.23
N ARG A 234 -1.16 23.07 -17.96
CA ARG A 234 -2.03 22.60 -16.87
C ARG A 234 -3.40 23.27 -16.98
N PRO A 235 -4.53 22.54 -16.93
CA PRO A 235 -5.87 23.12 -16.92
C PRO A 235 -6.02 24.03 -15.69
N ALA A 236 -6.86 25.07 -15.83
CA ALA A 236 -7.11 26.02 -14.77
C ALA A 236 -7.72 25.30 -13.54
N ALA A 237 -7.44 25.79 -12.33
CA ALA A 237 -7.85 25.14 -11.08
C ALA A 237 -9.38 24.91 -10.97
N ASP A 238 -10.20 25.69 -11.67
CA ASP A 238 -11.66 25.56 -11.70
C ASP A 238 -12.16 24.38 -12.59
N GLU A 239 -11.31 23.82 -13.45
CA GLU A 239 -11.62 22.64 -14.28
C GLU A 239 -11.08 21.33 -13.67
N ALA A 240 -10.25 21.42 -12.62
CA ALA A 240 -9.72 20.25 -11.94
C ALA A 240 -10.76 19.65 -10.98
N GLU A 241 -10.94 18.32 -11.00
CA GLU A 241 -11.68 17.63 -9.95
C GLU A 241 -11.16 18.06 -8.57
N PRO A 242 -12.05 18.32 -7.58
CA PRO A 242 -11.66 18.85 -6.29
C PRO A 242 -10.61 17.94 -5.64
N GLU A 243 -9.52 18.53 -5.16
CA GLU A 243 -8.52 17.78 -4.39
C GLU A 243 -9.22 17.05 -3.23
N PRO A 244 -8.91 15.77 -2.99
CA PRO A 244 -9.39 15.12 -1.78
C PRO A 244 -8.87 15.91 -0.58
N ALA A 245 -9.79 16.44 0.22
CA ALA A 245 -9.48 17.30 1.35
C ALA A 245 -8.42 16.63 2.25
N SER A 246 -7.25 17.26 2.39
CA SER A 246 -6.28 16.87 3.41
C SER A 246 -6.93 17.04 4.78
N PRO A 247 -7.01 16.00 5.64
CA PRO A 247 -7.53 16.19 6.97
C PRO A 247 -6.56 17.09 7.75
N ALA A 248 -7.09 18.19 8.25
CA ALA A 248 -6.36 19.11 9.12
C ALA A 248 -5.81 18.33 10.34
N VAL A 249 -4.50 18.39 10.54
CA VAL A 249 -3.85 17.90 11.75
C VAL A 249 -4.40 18.72 12.93
N PRO A 250 -5.06 18.11 13.93
CA PRO A 250 -5.42 18.84 15.13
C PRO A 250 -4.14 19.21 15.87
N GLY A 251 -3.94 20.52 16.10
CA GLY A 251 -2.82 21.01 16.89
C GLY A 251 -2.83 20.46 18.31
N PRO A 252 -1.68 20.46 19.01
CA PRO A 252 -1.58 19.86 20.34
C PRO A 252 -2.52 20.57 21.32
N SER A 253 -3.42 19.78 21.92
CA SER A 253 -4.23 20.21 23.06
C SER A 253 -3.31 20.65 24.19
N ARG A 254 -3.45 21.91 24.62
CA ARG A 254 -2.80 22.46 25.82
C ARG A 254 -3.42 21.90 27.10
#